data_AF-I2J2I0-F1
#
_entry.id   AF-I2J2I0-F1
#
_cell.length_a   1.000
_cell.length_b   1.000
_cell.length_c   1.000
_cell.angle_alpha   90.00
_cell.angle_beta   90.00
_cell.angle_gamma   90.00
#
_symmetry.space_group_name_H-M   'P 1'
#
loop_
_entity.id
_entity.type
_entity.pdbx_description
1 polymer ?
#
loop_
_entity_poly.entity_id
_entity_poly.type
_entity_poly.pdbx_seq_one_letter_code
_entity_poly.pdbx_strand_id
1 'polypeptide(L)'
;MSQLLVSEVRYQQKSEQKEWLLFVDQLEAELNRAQFEKVENDRLYLKQDGNPISMGKSKSNDFRKTDASGRGYQPMVYGLKSAHIYKNGQNVHFNFQFEKGLEREFIYRVEKEKS
;
A
#
# COMPACT_ATOMS: atom_id res chain seq x y z
N MET A 1 13.30 28.73 22.72
CA MET A 1 12.19 28.29 21.84
C MET A 1 12.55 27.17 20.85
N SER A 2 13.71 26.48 20.93
CA SER A 2 14.06 25.43 19.94
C SER A 2 13.76 23.99 20.37
N GLN A 3 13.75 23.68 21.68
CA GLN A 3 13.62 22.28 22.12
C GLN A 3 12.23 21.68 21.88
N LEU A 4 11.16 22.46 22.08
CA LEU A 4 9.78 22.02 21.86
C LEU A 4 9.54 21.70 20.38
N LEU A 5 9.95 22.59 19.48
CA LEU A 5 9.86 22.36 18.03
C LEU A 5 10.64 21.12 17.60
N VAL A 6 11.87 20.91 18.11
CA VAL A 6 12.66 19.70 17.81
C VAL A 6 11.97 18.43 18.32
N SER A 7 11.35 18.47 19.51
CA SER A 7 10.61 17.32 20.04
C SER A 7 9.35 17.01 19.24
N GLU A 8 8.61 18.02 18.78
CA GLU A 8 7.41 17.85 17.96
C GLU A 8 7.77 17.26 16.59
N VAL A 9 8.83 17.77 15.95
CA VAL A 9 9.34 17.21 14.68
C VAL A 9 9.72 15.74 14.83
N ARG A 10 10.47 15.40 15.91
CA ARG A 10 10.85 14.00 16.19
C ARG A 10 9.64 13.12 16.46
N TYR A 11 8.64 13.64 17.18
CA TYR A 11 7.41 12.91 17.47
C TYR A 11 6.61 12.63 16.20
N GLN A 12 6.46 13.62 15.32
CA GLN A 12 5.79 13.49 14.02
C GLN A 12 6.48 12.45 13.14
N GLN A 13 7.81 12.53 13.00
CA GLN A 13 8.58 11.55 12.22
C GLN A 13 8.40 10.12 12.75
N LYS A 14 8.40 9.94 14.09
CA LYS A 14 8.17 8.64 14.72
C LYS A 14 6.76 8.12 14.47
N SER A 15 5.76 9.01 14.44
CA SER A 15 4.37 8.65 14.11
C SER A 15 4.25 8.18 12.67
N GLU A 16 4.78 8.94 11.71
CA GLU A 16 4.74 8.62 10.27
C GLU A 16 5.46 7.29 9.96
N GLN A 17 6.59 7.04 10.62
CA GLN A 17 7.27 5.74 10.49
C GLN A 17 6.42 4.59 11.05
N LYS A 18 5.76 4.79 12.20
CA LYS A 18 4.90 3.75 12.79
C LYS A 18 3.69 3.47 11.90
N GLU A 19 3.04 4.50 11.37
CA GLU A 19 1.92 4.37 10.44
C GLU A 19 2.33 3.62 9.17
N TRP A 20 3.50 3.94 8.60
CA TRP A 20 4.05 3.22 7.46
C TRP A 20 4.27 1.73 7.77
N LEU A 21 4.86 1.39 8.93
CA LEU A 21 5.09 0.00 9.30
C LEU A 21 3.78 -0.78 9.50
N LEU A 22 2.77 -0.17 10.13
CA LEU A 22 1.45 -0.80 10.28
C LEU A 22 0.76 -1.02 8.92
N PHE A 23 0.90 -0.05 8.00
CA PHE A 23 0.40 -0.19 6.64
C PHE A 23 1.07 -1.35 5.89
N VAL A 24 2.40 -1.46 5.98
CA VAL A 24 3.14 -2.56 5.32
C VAL A 24 2.75 -3.90 5.90
N ASP A 25 2.64 -4.04 7.23
CA ASP A 25 2.22 -5.27 7.89
C ASP A 25 0.82 -5.71 7.43
N GLN A 26 -0.13 -4.76 7.38
CA GLN A 26 -1.48 -5.03 6.86
C GLN A 26 -1.45 -5.43 5.38
N LEU A 27 -0.67 -4.72 4.55
CA LEU A 27 -0.57 -5.01 3.12
C LEU A 27 0.04 -6.40 2.88
N GLU A 28 1.13 -6.75 3.55
CA GLU A 28 1.74 -8.08 3.47
C GLU A 28 0.76 -9.19 3.90
N ALA A 29 0.03 -8.99 5.00
CA ALA A 29 -0.95 -9.97 5.47
C ALA A 29 -2.06 -10.23 4.43
N GLU A 30 -2.50 -9.18 3.73
CA GLU A 30 -3.50 -9.31 2.66
C GLU A 30 -2.92 -10.00 1.42
N LEU A 31 -1.68 -9.66 1.03
CA LEU A 31 -0.99 -10.28 -0.11
C LEU A 31 -0.71 -11.77 0.11
N ASN A 32 -0.29 -12.14 1.32
CA ASN A 32 0.00 -13.53 1.66
C ASN A 32 -1.26 -14.42 1.70
N ARG A 33 -2.45 -13.83 1.85
CA ARG A 33 -3.74 -14.54 1.82
C ARG A 33 -4.37 -14.57 0.44
N ALA A 34 -3.79 -13.88 -0.54
CA ALA A 34 -4.40 -13.71 -1.85
C ALA A 34 -3.49 -14.26 -2.95
N GLN A 35 -4.11 -14.78 -3.99
CA GLN A 35 -3.41 -15.21 -5.19
C GLN A 35 -3.22 -14.02 -6.12
N PHE A 36 -2.00 -13.83 -6.58
CA PHE A 36 -1.69 -12.77 -7.54
C PHE A 36 -2.31 -13.06 -8.91
N GLU A 37 -2.99 -12.07 -9.50
CA GLU A 37 -3.48 -12.17 -10.88
C GLU A 37 -2.68 -11.28 -11.82
N LYS A 38 -2.71 -9.96 -11.61
CA LYS A 38 -2.03 -8.98 -12.47
C LYS A 38 -1.85 -7.61 -11.81
N VAL A 39 -1.03 -6.78 -12.43
CA VAL A 39 -0.92 -5.34 -12.14
C VAL A 39 -1.34 -4.58 -13.39
N GLU A 40 -2.25 -3.62 -13.25
CA GLU A 40 -2.75 -2.82 -14.37
C GLU A 40 -3.26 -1.46 -13.84
N ASN A 41 -2.96 -0.37 -14.56
CA ASN A 41 -3.42 0.99 -14.22
C ASN A 41 -3.13 1.41 -12.76
N ASP A 42 -1.90 1.16 -12.27
CA ASP A 42 -1.50 1.45 -10.88
C ASP A 42 -2.39 0.77 -9.82
N ARG A 43 -2.96 -0.37 -10.19
CA ARG A 43 -3.72 -1.23 -9.30
C ARG A 43 -3.22 -2.66 -9.38
N LEU A 44 -3.27 -3.31 -8.23
CA LEU A 44 -2.99 -4.71 -8.07
C LEU A 44 -4.31 -5.48 -8.05
N TYR A 45 -4.41 -6.51 -8.87
CA TYR A 45 -5.56 -7.41 -8.94
C TYR A 45 -5.15 -8.77 -8.36
N LEU A 46 -5.97 -9.27 -7.45
CA LEU A 46 -5.73 -10.50 -6.70
C LEU A 46 -7.03 -11.29 -6.57
N LYS A 47 -6.89 -12.57 -6.20
CA LYS A 47 -8.00 -13.43 -5.82
C LYS A 47 -7.85 -13.87 -4.38
N GLN A 48 -8.78 -13.48 -3.52
CA GLN A 48 -8.80 -13.83 -2.10
C GLN A 48 -10.02 -14.72 -1.84
N ASP A 49 -9.79 -15.94 -1.36
CA ASP A 49 -10.84 -16.95 -1.11
C ASP A 49 -11.78 -17.16 -2.31
N GLY A 50 -11.23 -17.14 -3.52
CA GLY A 50 -11.99 -17.29 -4.76
C GLY A 50 -12.63 -15.99 -5.29
N ASN A 51 -12.68 -14.93 -4.49
CA ASN A 51 -13.28 -13.65 -4.87
C ASN A 51 -12.24 -12.69 -5.46
N PRO A 52 -12.53 -12.03 -6.60
CA PRO A 52 -11.63 -11.03 -7.15
C PRO A 52 -11.66 -9.77 -6.28
N ILE A 53 -10.47 -9.29 -5.95
CA ILE A 53 -10.24 -8.06 -5.20
C ILE A 53 -9.20 -7.21 -5.94
N SER A 54 -9.17 -5.92 -5.65
CA SER A 54 -8.10 -5.05 -6.11
C SER A 54 -7.61 -4.11 -5.01
N MET A 55 -6.33 -3.75 -5.07
CA MET A 55 -5.72 -2.78 -4.16
C MET A 55 -5.05 -1.69 -4.99
N GLY A 56 -5.19 -0.45 -4.54
CA GLY A 56 -4.63 0.69 -5.26
C GLY A 56 -4.99 1.99 -4.60
N LYS A 57 -4.40 3.08 -5.09
CA LYS A 57 -4.82 4.43 -4.72
C LYS A 57 -6.28 4.64 -5.13
N SER A 58 -7.06 5.25 -4.25
CA SER A 58 -8.43 5.67 -4.52
C SER A 58 -8.46 6.99 -5.31
N LYS A 59 -9.64 7.45 -5.72
CA LYS A 59 -9.81 8.81 -6.27
C LYS A 59 -9.45 9.90 -5.24
N SER A 60 -9.57 9.59 -3.96
CA SER A 60 -9.12 10.42 -2.85
C SER A 60 -7.63 10.21 -2.59
N ASN A 61 -7.14 10.69 -1.44
CA ASN A 61 -5.73 10.68 -1.06
C ASN A 61 -5.33 9.42 -0.24
N ASP A 62 -5.87 8.26 -0.56
CA ASP A 62 -5.67 7.05 0.25
C ASP A 62 -5.49 5.79 -0.59
N PHE A 63 -4.89 4.78 0.02
CA PHE A 63 -4.75 3.44 -0.55
C PHE A 63 -5.73 2.49 0.13
N ARG A 64 -6.47 1.71 -0.68
CA ARG A 64 -7.50 0.81 -0.14
C ARG A 64 -7.65 -0.45 -0.97
N LYS A 65 -8.20 -1.47 -0.31
CA LYS A 65 -8.76 -2.66 -0.94
C LYS A 65 -10.16 -2.37 -1.48
N THR A 66 -10.52 -2.99 -2.59
CA THR A 66 -11.81 -2.89 -3.26
C THR A 66 -12.25 -4.30 -3.66
N ASP A 67 -13.50 -4.64 -3.40
CA ASP A 67 -14.06 -5.93 -3.82
C ASP A 67 -14.50 -5.92 -5.30
N ALA A 68 -14.98 -7.08 -5.77
CA ALA A 68 -15.51 -7.28 -7.12
C ALA A 68 -16.67 -6.34 -7.49
N SER A 69 -17.45 -5.87 -6.50
CA SER A 69 -18.59 -4.96 -6.70
C SER A 69 -18.17 -3.50 -6.82
N GLY A 70 -16.87 -3.21 -6.68
CA GLY A 70 -16.34 -1.85 -6.64
C GLY A 70 -16.49 -1.17 -5.27
N ARG A 71 -16.97 -1.89 -4.25
CA ARG A 71 -17.07 -1.36 -2.90
C ARG A 71 -15.68 -1.32 -2.28
N GLY A 72 -15.23 -0.11 -1.96
CA GLY A 72 -13.99 0.11 -1.22
C GLY A 72 -14.15 -0.25 0.25
N TYR A 73 -13.19 -0.98 0.80
CA TYR A 73 -13.05 -1.19 2.24
C TYR A 73 -12.45 0.04 2.93
N GLN A 74 -12.28 -0.05 4.25
CA GLN A 74 -11.56 0.97 5.02
C GLN A 74 -10.15 1.17 4.43
N PRO A 75 -9.72 2.43 4.23
CA PRO A 75 -8.37 2.74 3.76
C PRO A 75 -7.29 2.14 4.66
N MET A 76 -6.23 1.62 4.04
CA MET A 76 -5.07 1.07 4.75
C MET A 76 -4.05 2.17 5.10
N VAL A 77 -3.96 3.22 4.28
CA VAL A 77 -3.14 4.40 4.57
C VAL A 77 -3.72 5.65 3.87
N TYR A 78 -3.55 6.81 4.50
CA TYR A 78 -3.99 8.11 4.01
C TYR A 78 -2.81 9.01 3.63
N GLY A 79 -3.11 10.16 3.02
CA GLY A 79 -2.12 11.19 2.69
C GLY A 79 -1.27 10.85 1.47
N LEU A 80 -1.77 9.99 0.57
CA LEU A 80 -1.10 9.63 -0.67
C LEU A 80 -1.43 10.59 -1.80
N LYS A 81 -0.39 11.16 -2.38
CA LYS A 81 -0.43 11.94 -3.62
C LYS A 81 -0.47 11.02 -4.83
N SER A 82 0.35 9.97 -4.85
CA SER A 82 0.37 8.95 -5.89
C SER A 82 0.82 7.60 -5.34
N ALA A 83 0.43 6.52 -6.02
CA ALA A 83 0.95 5.19 -5.78
C ALA A 83 1.15 4.52 -7.13
N HIS A 84 2.41 4.43 -7.58
CA HIS A 84 2.73 3.75 -8.83
C HIS A 84 2.97 2.27 -8.54
N ILE A 85 2.28 1.39 -9.26
CA ILE A 85 2.40 -0.05 -9.07
C ILE A 85 2.75 -0.68 -10.40
N TYR A 86 3.84 -1.43 -10.42
CA TYR A 86 4.28 -2.15 -11.61
C TYR A 86 4.90 -3.49 -11.23
N LYS A 87 4.90 -4.41 -12.18
CA LYS A 87 5.51 -5.73 -12.02
C LYS A 87 6.78 -5.81 -12.85
N ASN A 88 7.87 -6.23 -12.22
CA ASN A 88 9.14 -6.53 -12.87
C ASN A 88 9.54 -7.98 -12.55
N GLY A 89 9.43 -8.87 -13.53
CA GLY A 89 9.69 -10.30 -13.34
C GLY A 89 8.75 -10.93 -12.31
N GLN A 90 9.29 -11.37 -11.18
CA GLN A 90 8.54 -11.96 -10.05
C GLN A 90 8.19 -10.93 -8.96
N ASN A 91 8.68 -9.69 -9.08
CA ASN A 91 8.49 -8.67 -8.05
C ASN A 91 7.40 -7.69 -8.48
N VAL A 92 6.53 -7.35 -7.54
CA VAL A 92 5.61 -6.22 -7.64
C VAL A 92 6.21 -5.09 -6.83
N HIS A 93 6.45 -3.97 -7.50
CA HIS A 93 6.96 -2.75 -6.89
C HIS A 93 5.80 -1.79 -6.64
N PHE A 94 5.80 -1.20 -5.46
CA PHE A 94 4.85 -0.18 -5.04
C PHE A 94 5.64 1.06 -4.64
N ASN A 95 5.51 2.12 -5.42
CA ASN A 95 6.14 3.41 -5.14
C ASN A 95 5.08 4.37 -4.63
N PHE A 96 5.11 4.64 -3.33
CA PHE A 96 4.19 5.55 -2.65
C PHE A 96 4.80 6.93 -2.51
N GLN A 97 4.07 7.95 -2.98
CA GLN A 97 4.40 9.35 -2.74
C GLN A 97 3.31 9.96 -1.87
N PHE A 98 3.71 10.46 -0.70
CA PHE A 98 2.81 11.13 0.24
C PHE A 98 2.75 12.63 -0.03
N GLU A 99 1.64 13.27 0.34
CA GLU A 99 1.42 14.72 0.15
C GLU A 99 2.49 15.58 0.82
N LYS A 100 3.08 15.08 1.91
CA LYS A 100 4.17 15.75 2.64
C LYS A 100 5.56 15.59 1.98
N GLY A 101 5.62 14.96 0.80
CA GLY A 101 6.87 14.72 0.05
C GLY A 101 7.65 13.49 0.52
N LEU A 102 7.14 12.72 1.49
CA LEU A 102 7.73 11.44 1.86
C LEU A 102 7.51 10.42 0.72
N GLU A 103 8.57 9.70 0.36
CA GLU A 103 8.51 8.62 -0.62
C GLU A 103 8.90 7.30 0.04
N ARG A 104 8.16 6.24 -0.28
CA ARG A 104 8.38 4.89 0.23
C ARG A 104 8.23 3.87 -0.88
N GLU A 105 9.15 2.93 -0.94
CA GLU A 105 9.05 1.77 -1.80
C GLU A 105 8.72 0.54 -0.94
N PHE A 106 7.81 -0.28 -1.46
CA PHE A 106 7.53 -1.62 -0.97
C PHE A 106 7.65 -2.59 -2.13
N ILE A 107 8.35 -3.71 -1.93
CA ILE A 107 8.59 -4.71 -2.96
C ILE A 107 8.07 -6.04 -2.45
N TYR A 108 7.13 -6.62 -3.19
CA TYR A 108 6.56 -7.92 -2.88
C TYR A 108 6.96 -8.94 -3.93
N ARG A 109 7.43 -10.11 -3.50
CA ARG A 109 7.73 -11.22 -4.40
C ARG A 109 6.49 -12.09 -4.56
N VAL A 110 6.00 -12.21 -5.79
CA VAL A 110 4.90 -13.11 -6.11
C VAL A 110 5.44 -14.54 -6.18
N GLU A 111 5.00 -15.38 -5.25
CA GLU A 111 5.22 -16.82 -5.37
C GLU A 111 4.37 -17.35 -6.53
N LYS A 112 4.99 -18.11 -7.44
CA LYS A 112 4.21 -18.92 -8.40
C LYS A 112 3.50 -19.99 -7.58
N GLU A 113 2.21 -20.19 -7.81
CA GLU A 113 1.54 -21.42 -7.35
C GLU A 113 2.44 -22.60 -7.70
N LYS A 114 2.81 -23.39 -6.68
CA LYS A 114 3.49 -24.66 -6.89
C LYS A 114 2.54 -25.51 -7.74
N SER A 115 2.90 -25.68 -9.02
CA SER A 115 2.25 -26.64 -9.91
C SER A 115 2.29 -28.05 -9.34
#